data_AF-A0A418GPX5-F1
#
_entry.id   AF-A0A418GPX5-F1
#
_cell.length_a   1.000
_cell.length_b   1.000
_cell.length_c   1.000
_cell.angle_alpha   90.00
_cell.angle_beta   90.00
_cell.angle_gamma   90.00
#
_symmetry.space_group_name_H-M   'P 1'
#
loop_
_entity.id
_entity.type
_entity.pdbx_description
1 polymer ?
#
loop_
_entity_poly.entity_id
_entity_poly.type
_entity_poly.pdbx_seq_one_letter_code
_entity_poly.pdbx_strand_id
1 'polypeptide(L)' 'MSQIEAVFFDCDGTLVDSEVICSRAYVTMFREFGIHVDLEEIFTRFKGVKLYEIIDIISKEQGVTMV' A
#
# COMPACT_ATOMS: atom_id res chain seq x y z
N MET A 1 -32.82 -24.41 4.96
CA MET A 1 -31.71 -23.52 4.57
C MET A 1 -30.44 -24.37 4.57
N SER A 2 -29.62 -24.32 3.52
CA SER A 2 -28.33 -25.05 3.52
C SER A 2 -27.36 -24.37 4.48
N GLN A 3 -26.66 -25.15 5.29
CA GLN A 3 -25.63 -24.64 6.20
C GLN A 3 -24.33 -24.38 5.43
N ILE A 4 -23.56 -23.38 5.82
CA ILE A 4 -22.21 -23.16 5.26
C ILE A 4 -21.28 -24.25 5.83
N GLU A 5 -20.64 -25.02 4.95
CA GLU A 5 -19.76 -26.15 5.31
C GLU A 5 -18.28 -25.75 5.42
N ALA A 6 -17.86 -24.66 4.77
CA ALA A 6 -16.47 -24.20 4.80
C ALA A 6 -16.36 -22.68 4.56
N VAL A 7 -15.27 -22.09 5.05
CA VAL A 7 -14.89 -20.69 4.80
C VAL A 7 -13.41 -20.65 4.44
N PHE A 8 -13.07 -19.91 3.39
CA PHE A 8 -11.70 -19.63 2.99
C PHE A 8 -11.39 -18.17 3.31
N PHE A 9 -10.30 -17.96 4.04
CA PHE A 9 -9.83 -16.62 4.39
C PHE A 9 -8.60 -16.29 3.57
N ASP A 10 -8.55 -15.06 3.08
CA ASP A 10 -7.31 -14.46 2.63
C ASP A 10 -6.38 -14.22 3.83
N CYS A 11 -5.07 -14.10 3.60
CA CYS A 11 -4.09 -13.92 4.66
C CYS A 11 -3.83 -12.44 4.91
N ASP A 12 -3.33 -11.72 3.89
CA ASP A 12 -2.91 -10.33 3.99
C ASP A 12 -4.12 -9.38 4.06
N GLY A 13 -4.10 -8.43 4.99
CA GLY A 13 -5.21 -7.50 5.22
C GLY A 13 -6.50 -8.14 5.77
N THR A 14 -6.56 -9.46 5.90
CA THR A 14 -7.72 -10.22 6.42
C THR A 14 -7.39 -10.92 7.75
N LEU A 15 -6.41 -11.83 7.76
CA LEU A 15 -5.97 -12.51 8.98
C LEU A 15 -4.80 -11.78 9.66
N VAL A 16 -4.01 -11.04 8.87
CA VAL A 16 -2.82 -10.31 9.33
C VAL A 16 -2.88 -8.88 8.82
N ASP A 17 -2.58 -7.90 9.68
CA ASP A 17 -2.50 -6.48 9.32
C ASP A 17 -1.17 -6.13 8.63
N SER A 18 -0.87 -6.83 7.53
CA SER A 18 0.38 -6.72 6.78
C SER A 18 0.43 -5.49 5.85
N GLU A 19 -0.72 -4.92 5.48
CA GLU A 19 -0.79 -3.78 4.57
C GLU A 19 -0.24 -2.49 5.18
N VAL A 20 -0.42 -2.28 6.49
CA VAL A 20 0.16 -1.12 7.20
C VAL A 20 1.69 -1.17 7.17
N ILE A 21 2.27 -2.37 7.28
CA ILE A 21 3.72 -2.56 7.20
C ILE A 21 4.22 -2.22 5.80
N CYS A 22 3.49 -2.62 4.77
CA CYS A 22 3.80 -2.30 3.39
C CYS A 22 3.79 -0.78 3.13
N SER A 23 2.75 -0.07 3.60
CA SER A 23 2.67 1.39 3.49
C SER A 23 3.80 2.11 4.23
N ARG A 24 4.25 1.60 5.39
CA ARG A 24 5.43 2.14 6.10
C ARG A 24 6.72 1.98 5.29
N ALA A 25 6.87 0.87 4.58
CA ALA A 25 8.01 0.66 3.68
C ALA A 25 7.99 1.69 2.54
N TYR A 26 6.82 1.97 1.95
CA TYR A 26 6.68 2.98 0.90
C TYR A 26 7.06 4.38 1.39
N VAL A 27 6.52 4.82 2.53
CA VAL A 27 6.89 6.11 3.15
C VAL A 27 8.40 6.20 3.38
N THR A 28 9.02 5.09 3.79
CA THR A 28 10.47 5.04 4.02
C THR A 28 11.23 5.18 2.70
N MET A 29 10.83 4.43 1.67
CA MET A 29 11.42 4.51 0.33
C MET A 29 11.27 5.91 -0.27
N PHE A 30 10.10 6.53 -0.20
CA PHE A 30 9.86 7.87 -0.75
C PHE A 30 10.75 8.95 -0.12
N ARG A 31 11.09 8.82 1.17
CA ARG A 31 12.01 9.74 1.84
C ARG A 31 13.42 9.73 1.23
N GLU A 32 13.87 8.59 0.69
CA GLU A 32 15.17 8.50 0.01
C GLU A 32 15.23 9.37 -1.25
N PHE A 33 14.06 9.65 -1.85
CA PHE A 33 13.91 10.54 -3.00
C PHE A 33 13.51 11.98 -2.60
N GLY A 34 13.57 12.32 -1.31
CA GLY A 34 13.17 13.63 -0.79
C GLY A 34 11.65 13.85 -0.70
N ILE A 35 10.85 12.81 -0.96
CA ILE A 35 9.39 12.88 -0.95
C ILE A 35 8.88 12.59 0.46
N HIS A 36 8.12 13.53 1.00
CA HIS A 36 7.57 13.44 2.35
C HIS A 36 6.05 13.30 2.27
N VAL A 37 5.57 12.07 2.44
CA VAL A 37 4.16 11.70 2.44
C VAL A 37 3.76 11.14 3.79
N ASP A 38 2.50 11.35 4.16
CA ASP A 38 1.97 10.82 5.42
C ASP A 38 1.58 9.34 5.29
N LEU A 39 1.75 8.57 6.37
CA LEU A 39 1.44 7.14 6.35
C LEU A 39 -0.06 6.90 6.18
N GLU A 40 -0.91 7.70 6.82
CA GLU A 40 -2.37 7.56 6.72
C GLU A 40 -2.84 7.88 5.30
N GLU A 41 -2.25 8.90 4.67
CA GLU A 41 -2.48 9.21 3.26
C GLU A 41 -2.08 8.04 2.36
N ILE A 42 -0.86 7.51 2.50
CA ILE A 42 -0.40 6.39 1.68
C ILE A 42 -1.26 5.15 1.88
N PHE A 43 -1.60 4.83 3.14
CA PHE A 43 -2.41 3.68 3.46
C PHE A 43 -3.84 3.81 2.91
N THR A 44 -4.49 4.96 3.06
CA THR A 44 -5.88 5.15 2.59
C THR A 44 -5.98 5.26 1.07
N ARG A 45 -5.02 5.95 0.44
CA ARG A 45 -5.04 6.23 -0.99
C ARG A 45 -4.59 5.05 -1.85
N PHE A 46 -3.66 4.24 -1.36
CA PHE A 46 -3.01 3.19 -2.15
C PHE A 46 -3.19 1.78 -1.60
N LYS A 47 -4.14 1.59 -0.68
CA LYS A 47 -4.56 0.24 -0.22
C LYS A 47 -4.91 -0.64 -1.42
N GLY A 48 -4.25 -1.79 -1.54
CA GLY A 48 -4.48 -2.74 -2.65
C GLY A 48 -3.98 -2.27 -4.03
N VAL A 49 -3.28 -1.14 -4.12
CA VAL A 49 -2.65 -0.66 -5.37
C VAL A 49 -1.24 -1.24 -5.48
N LYS A 50 -0.85 -1.58 -6.70
CA LYS A 50 0.48 -2.16 -6.93
C LYS A 50 1.55 -1.08 -6.82
N LEU A 51 2.69 -1.42 -6.19
CA LEU A 51 3.78 -0.48 -5.94
C LEU A 51 4.20 0.35 -7.15
N TYR A 52 4.34 -0.25 -8.33
CA TYR A 52 4.77 0.48 -9.52
C TYR A 52 3.76 1.56 -9.95
N GLU A 53 2.46 1.34 -9.74
CA GLU A 53 1.42 2.34 -10.03
C GLU A 53 1.49 3.48 -9.00
N ILE A 54 1.77 3.16 -7.73
CA ILE A 54 1.98 4.16 -6.67
C ILE A 54 3.19 5.03 -7.01
N ILE A 55 4.31 4.41 -7.41
CA ILE A 55 5.53 5.10 -7.84
C ILE A 55 5.22 6.03 -9.00
N ASP A 56 4.56 5.55 -10.07
CA ASP A 56 4.23 6.37 -11.24
C ASP A 56 3.37 7.59 -10.86
N ILE A 57 2.37 7.40 -10.00
CA ILE A 57 1.49 8.47 -9.54
C ILE A 57 2.28 9.52 -8.74
N ILE A 58 3.03 9.08 -7.73
CA ILE A 58 3.78 9.99 -6.85
C ILE A 58 4.91 10.69 -7.62
N SER A 59 5.62 9.98 -8.49
CA SER A 59 6.64 10.54 -9.36
C SER A 59 6.09 11.67 -10.23
N LYS A 60 4.91 11.47 -10.82
CA LYS A 60 4.24 12.48 -11.64
C LYS A 60 3.79 13.69 -10.82
N GLU A 61 3.29 13.48 -9.60
CA GLU A 61 2.82 14.55 -8.72
C GLU A 61 3.95 15.41 -8.16
N GLN A 62 5.07 14.78 -7.81
CA GLN A 62 6.22 15.46 -7.21
C GLN A 62 7.24 15.94 -8.24
N GLY A 63 7.09 15.55 -9.51
CA GLY A 63 8.07 15.86 -10.56
C GLY A 63 9.42 15.19 -10.35
N VAL A 64 9.45 14.04 -9.67
CA VAL A 64 10.66 13.28 -9.31
C VAL A 64 10.62 11.92 -10.01
N THR A 65 11.69 11.55 -10.70
CA THR A 65 11.83 10.21 -11.29
C THR A 65 12.48 9.26 -10.28
N MET A 66 11.73 8.26 -9.83
CA MET A 66 12.26 7.15 -9.02
C MET A 66 12.73 6.04 -9.98
N VAL A 67 14.01 5.67 -9.90
CA VAL A 67 14.68 4.67 -10.76
C VAL A 67 15.06 3.44 -9.97
#